data_AF-A0A392PZJ4-F1
#
_entry.id   AF-A0A392PZJ4-F1
#
_cell.length_a   1.000
_cell.length_b   1.000
_cell.length_c   1.000
_cell.angle_alpha   90.00
_cell.angle_beta   90.00
_cell.angle_gamma   90.00
#
_symmetry.space_group_name_H-M   'P 1'
#
loop_
_entity.id
_entity.type
_entity.pdbx_description
1 polymer ?
#
loop_
_entity_poly.entity_id
_entity_poly.type
_entity_poly.pdbx_seq_one_letter_code
_entity_poly.pdbx_strand_id
1 'polypeptide(L)'
;GCDASVLLDDTANFTGEKNSFPNANSLRGFEVIDDIKSQLETMCPNVVSCADILALAARDSVAELGGQRWNVPLGRRDSLTASLDQANSDLPAPFLDLDGLIAGFQKKNFTAEEMVTLSGNSIINSLKLPHQTWASQGPVSLVT
;
A
#
# COMPACT_ATOMS: atom_id res chain seq x y z
N GLY A 1 2.16 -0.77 -11.00
CA GLY A 1 3.50 -0.35 -10.51
C GLY A 1 3.32 0.50 -9.27
N CYS A 2 4.13 1.54 -9.04
CA CYS A 2 3.75 2.65 -8.15
C CYS A 2 3.15 3.76 -9.02
N ASP A 3 1.93 3.56 -9.48
CA ASP A 3 1.27 4.33 -10.55
C ASP A 3 -0.18 4.66 -10.21
N ALA A 4 -0.54 4.58 -8.92
CA ALA A 4 -1.88 4.89 -8.40
C ALA A 4 -3.03 4.06 -9.00
N SER A 5 -2.76 2.96 -9.73
CA SER A 5 -3.80 2.12 -10.32
C SER A 5 -4.77 1.56 -9.27
N VAL A 6 -4.27 1.30 -8.06
CA VAL A 6 -5.07 0.85 -6.90
C VAL A 6 -6.14 1.84 -6.44
N LEU A 7 -6.01 3.13 -6.80
CA LEU A 7 -6.98 4.16 -6.45
C LEU A 7 -8.17 4.22 -7.40
N LEU A 8 -8.06 3.64 -8.59
CA LEU A 8 -9.11 3.69 -9.61
C LEU A 8 -10.32 2.85 -9.18
N ASP A 9 -11.49 3.48 -9.18
CA ASP A 9 -12.78 2.84 -8.89
C ASP A 9 -13.31 2.06 -10.09
N ASP A 10 -14.11 1.04 -9.80
CA ASP A 10 -14.85 0.30 -10.81
C ASP A 10 -15.84 1.23 -11.54
N THR A 11 -15.97 1.02 -12.84
CA THR A 11 -17.02 1.63 -13.68
C THR A 11 -17.73 0.54 -14.48
N ALA A 12 -18.77 0.89 -15.24
CA ALA A 12 -19.50 -0.09 -16.07
C ALA A 12 -18.60 -0.89 -17.04
N ASN A 13 -17.48 -0.31 -17.47
CA ASN A 13 -16.58 -0.89 -18.47
C ASN A 13 -15.13 -1.04 -17.97
N PHE A 14 -14.89 -0.89 -16.67
CA PHE A 14 -13.55 -0.94 -16.08
C PHE A 14 -13.62 -1.56 -14.69
N THR A 15 -12.72 -2.49 -14.40
CA THR A 15 -12.58 -3.09 -13.07
C THR A 15 -11.23 -2.71 -12.50
N GLY A 16 -11.26 -1.99 -11.38
CA GLY A 16 -10.10 -1.58 -10.61
C GLY A 16 -9.52 -2.72 -9.77
N GLU A 17 -8.54 -2.37 -8.94
CA GLU A 17 -7.85 -3.33 -8.06
C GLU A 17 -8.47 -3.44 -6.67
N LYS A 18 -9.37 -2.52 -6.29
CA LYS A 18 -9.95 -2.45 -4.94
C LYS A 18 -10.71 -3.73 -4.56
N ASN A 19 -11.25 -4.42 -5.56
CA ASN A 19 -12.03 -5.66 -5.40
C ASN A 19 -11.20 -6.95 -5.55
N SER A 20 -9.86 -6.86 -5.62
CA SER A 20 -8.99 -8.04 -5.60
C SER A 20 -9.11 -8.79 -4.26
N PHE A 21 -8.85 -10.10 -4.24
CA PHE A 21 -8.86 -10.91 -3.02
C PHE A 21 -8.05 -10.30 -1.86
N PRO A 22 -6.81 -9.79 -2.06
CA PRO A 22 -6.05 -9.18 -0.98
C PRO A 22 -6.52 -7.77 -0.59
N ASN A 23 -7.21 -7.04 -1.47
CA ASN A 23 -7.60 -5.64 -1.22
C ASN A 23 -9.01 -5.51 -0.65
N ALA A 24 -9.95 -6.34 -1.11
CA ALA A 24 -11.36 -6.25 -0.76
C ALA A 24 -11.56 -6.41 0.75
N ASN A 25 -12.25 -5.45 1.37
CA ASN A 25 -12.47 -5.39 2.82
C ASN A 25 -11.18 -5.40 3.67
N SER A 26 -10.06 -4.96 3.09
CA SER A 26 -8.73 -4.93 3.72
C SER A 26 -8.09 -3.54 3.60
N LEU A 27 -7.87 -3.07 2.36
CA LEU A 27 -7.35 -1.73 2.10
C LEU A 27 -8.32 -0.64 2.59
N ARG A 28 -7.76 0.46 3.08
CA ARG A 28 -8.46 1.60 3.69
C ARG A 28 -7.63 2.87 3.56
N GLY A 29 -8.24 4.03 3.83
CA GLY A 29 -7.59 5.34 3.76
C GLY A 29 -7.65 6.00 2.38
N PHE A 30 -8.56 5.56 1.51
CA PHE A 30 -8.77 6.16 0.19
C PHE A 30 -9.25 7.62 0.33
N GLU A 31 -10.14 7.86 1.30
CA GLU A 31 -10.69 9.16 1.64
C GLU A 31 -9.62 10.18 2.06
N VAL A 32 -8.55 9.72 2.73
CA VAL A 32 -7.42 10.58 3.12
C VAL A 32 -6.64 11.03 1.88
N ILE A 33 -6.48 10.13 0.90
CA ILE A 33 -5.80 10.45 -0.36
C ILE A 33 -6.64 11.42 -1.19
N ASP A 34 -7.96 11.25 -1.22
CA ASP A 34 -8.89 12.19 -1.89
C ASP A 34 -8.82 13.59 -1.28
N ASP A 35 -8.80 13.69 0.06
CA ASP A 35 -8.69 14.96 0.78
C ASP A 35 -7.36 15.67 0.51
N ILE A 36 -6.24 14.92 0.48
CA ILE A 36 -4.92 15.46 0.13
C ILE A 36 -4.94 15.96 -1.32
N LYS A 37 -5.46 15.16 -2.25
CA LYS A 37 -5.52 15.50 -3.67
C LYS A 37 -6.35 16.75 -3.91
N SER A 38 -7.51 16.86 -3.26
CA SER A 38 -8.41 18.02 -3.37
C SER A 38 -7.74 19.33 -2.93
N GLN A 39 -7.03 19.29 -1.79
CA GLN A 39 -6.26 20.44 -1.31
C GLN A 39 -5.12 20.82 -2.25
N LEU A 40 -4.38 19.83 -2.75
CA LEU A 40 -3.28 20.07 -3.70
C LEU A 40 -3.79 20.61 -5.03
N GLU A 41 -4.90 20.13 -5.57
CA GLU A 41 -5.48 20.67 -6.81
C GLU A 41 -5.98 22.11 -6.65
N THR A 42 -6.31 22.54 -5.42
CA THR A 42 -6.63 23.96 -5.14
C THR A 42 -5.36 24.83 -5.16
N MET A 43 -4.22 24.31 -4.72
CA MET A 43 -2.96 25.07 -4.61
C MET A 43 -2.12 25.02 -5.89
N CYS A 44 -2.05 23.85 -6.52
CA CYS A 44 -1.23 23.56 -7.69
C CYS A 44 -1.97 22.63 -8.68
N PRO A 45 -2.93 23.16 -9.46
CA PRO A 45 -3.75 22.36 -10.36
C PRO A 45 -2.93 21.54 -11.37
N ASN A 46 -3.23 20.25 -11.49
CA ASN A 46 -2.62 19.29 -12.42
C ASN A 46 -1.08 19.16 -12.29
N VAL A 47 -0.51 19.40 -11.11
CA VAL A 47 0.94 19.29 -10.89
C VAL A 47 1.31 17.98 -10.20
N VAL A 48 0.62 17.62 -9.13
CA VAL A 48 1.02 16.50 -8.27
C VAL A 48 0.23 15.25 -8.64
N SER A 49 0.93 14.15 -8.97
CA SER A 49 0.30 12.87 -9.27
C SER A 49 -0.22 12.18 -8.00
N CYS A 50 -1.27 11.39 -8.15
CA CYS A 50 -1.79 10.54 -7.06
C CYS A 50 -0.74 9.49 -6.64
N ALA A 51 0.09 9.02 -7.58
CA ALA A 51 1.18 8.10 -7.32
C ALA A 51 2.24 8.69 -6.37
N ASP A 52 2.59 9.97 -6.54
CA ASP A 52 3.52 10.66 -5.63
C ASP A 52 2.87 11.02 -4.29
N ILE A 53 1.56 11.36 -4.28
CA ILE A 53 0.81 11.54 -3.03
C ILE A 53 0.87 10.27 -2.19
N LEU A 54 0.59 9.10 -2.76
CA LEU A 54 0.68 7.82 -2.04
C LEU A 54 2.07 7.57 -1.47
N ALA A 55 3.12 7.82 -2.26
CA ALA A 55 4.50 7.60 -1.82
C ALA A 55 4.90 8.53 -0.67
N LEU A 56 4.49 9.80 -0.72
CA LEU A 56 4.75 10.77 0.34
C LEU A 56 3.91 10.48 1.59
N ALA A 57 2.63 10.16 1.43
CA ALA A 57 1.74 9.80 2.53
C ALA A 57 2.26 8.56 3.29
N ALA A 58 2.79 7.57 2.58
CA ALA A 58 3.43 6.41 3.20
C ALA A 58 4.66 6.79 4.04
N ARG A 59 5.54 7.66 3.50
CA ARG A 59 6.72 8.15 4.23
C ARG A 59 6.31 8.97 5.47
N ASP A 60 5.35 9.87 5.30
CA ASP A 60 4.86 10.72 6.38
C ASP A 60 4.21 9.87 7.49
N SER A 61 3.41 8.86 7.13
CA SER A 61 2.80 7.93 8.09
C SER A 61 3.86 7.20 8.93
N VAL A 62 4.95 6.73 8.31
CA VAL A 62 6.05 6.08 9.04
C VAL A 62 6.73 7.06 10.00
N ALA A 63 6.95 8.30 9.56
CA ALA A 63 7.58 9.32 10.39
C ALA A 63 6.72 9.72 11.60
N GLU A 64 5.40 9.87 11.41
CA GLU A 64 4.47 10.22 12.49
C GLU A 64 4.38 9.10 13.55
N LEU A 65 4.68 7.85 13.17
CA LEU A 65 4.74 6.71 14.07
C LEU A 65 6.14 6.49 14.69
N GLY A 66 7.04 7.46 14.57
CA GLY A 66 8.38 7.43 15.16
C GLY A 66 9.45 6.76 14.30
N GLY A 67 9.13 6.39 13.07
CA GLY A 67 10.10 5.88 12.10
C GLY A 67 11.00 6.98 11.54
N GLN A 68 12.10 6.56 10.88
CA GLN A 68 13.01 7.50 10.23
C GLN A 68 12.34 8.14 9.00
N ARG A 69 12.56 9.44 8.78
CA ARG A 69 12.22 10.10 7.50
C ARG A 69 13.28 9.81 6.45
N TRP A 70 12.84 9.56 5.22
CA TRP A 70 13.69 9.49 4.04
C TRP A 70 13.19 10.45 2.94
N ASN A 71 14.06 10.70 1.97
CA ASN A 71 13.70 11.42 0.75
C ASN A 71 12.99 10.47 -0.20
N VAL A 72 11.78 10.83 -0.61
CA VAL A 72 10.99 10.07 -1.60
C VAL A 72 11.33 10.64 -2.98
N PRO A 73 11.90 9.87 -3.92
CA PRO A 73 12.02 10.30 -5.30
C PRO A 73 10.64 10.59 -5.88
N LEU A 74 10.45 11.75 -6.53
CA LEU A 74 9.18 12.19 -7.12
C LEU A 74 9.26 12.17 -8.65
N GLY A 75 8.10 12.36 -9.29
CA GLY A 75 7.94 12.36 -10.75
C GLY A 75 7.20 11.12 -11.27
N ARG A 76 6.53 10.35 -10.41
CA ARG A 76 5.65 9.26 -10.85
C ARG A 76 4.45 9.85 -11.58
N ARG A 77 3.89 9.09 -12.51
CA ARG A 77 2.66 9.45 -13.23
C ARG A 77 1.56 8.46 -12.94
N ASP A 78 0.33 8.95 -12.96
CA ASP A 78 -0.85 8.14 -12.70
C ASP A 78 -1.17 7.26 -13.90
N SER A 79 -1.51 6.00 -13.63
CA SER A 79 -1.99 5.05 -14.62
C SER A 79 -3.41 5.41 -15.06
N LEU A 80 -3.74 5.08 -16.31
CA LEU A 80 -5.11 5.11 -16.84
C LEU A 80 -5.77 3.73 -16.82
N THR A 81 -5.05 2.72 -16.32
CA THR A 81 -5.51 1.34 -16.22
C THR A 81 -5.19 0.77 -14.84
N ALA A 82 -5.89 -0.29 -14.47
CA ALA A 82 -5.60 -1.12 -13.31
C ALA A 82 -5.68 -2.58 -13.71
N SER A 83 -5.12 -3.46 -12.89
CA SER A 83 -5.13 -4.90 -13.18
C SER A 83 -5.55 -5.70 -11.96
N LEU A 84 -6.84 -6.06 -11.93
CA LEU A 84 -7.40 -6.96 -10.93
C LEU A 84 -6.64 -8.29 -10.87
N ASP A 85 -6.31 -8.86 -12.02
CA ASP A 85 -5.58 -10.12 -12.13
C ASP A 85 -4.17 -10.02 -11.55
N GLN A 86 -3.43 -8.95 -11.87
CA GLN A 86 -2.11 -8.73 -11.27
C GLN A 86 -2.19 -8.51 -9.77
N ALA A 87 -3.19 -7.77 -9.27
CA ALA A 87 -3.39 -7.62 -7.83
C ALA A 87 -3.67 -8.98 -7.16
N ASN A 88 -4.44 -9.87 -7.79
CA ASN A 88 -4.70 -11.22 -7.30
C ASN A 88 -3.48 -12.14 -7.36
N SER A 89 -2.58 -11.98 -8.34
CA SER A 89 -1.43 -12.87 -8.54
C SER A 89 -0.15 -12.41 -7.84
N ASP A 90 0.03 -11.10 -7.67
CA ASP A 90 1.32 -10.53 -7.29
C ASP A 90 1.40 -10.13 -5.81
N LEU A 91 0.25 -9.96 -5.14
CA LEU A 91 0.21 -9.68 -3.72
C LEU A 91 0.37 -11.00 -2.93
N PRO A 92 1.39 -11.11 -2.06
CA PRO A 92 1.66 -12.36 -1.34
C PRO A 92 0.55 -12.67 -0.34
N ALA A 93 0.08 -13.92 -0.33
CA ALA A 93 -0.89 -14.38 0.65
C ALA A 93 -0.23 -14.61 2.02
N PRO A 94 -0.95 -14.39 3.14
CA PRO A 94 -0.39 -14.53 4.49
C PRO A 94 -0.05 -15.97 4.89
N PHE A 95 -0.46 -16.96 4.09
CA PHE A 95 -0.22 -18.39 4.30
C PHE A 95 0.88 -18.97 3.40
N LEU A 96 1.62 -18.12 2.67
CA LEU A 96 2.80 -18.56 1.92
C LEU A 96 3.92 -18.99 2.88
N ASP A 97 4.68 -20.00 2.47
CA ASP A 97 5.93 -20.35 3.11
C ASP A 97 7.06 -19.38 2.70
N LEU A 98 8.25 -19.56 3.29
CA LEU A 98 9.39 -18.66 3.04
C LEU A 98 9.78 -18.63 1.56
N ASP A 99 9.80 -19.78 0.88
CA ASP A 99 10.16 -19.85 -0.52
C ASP A 99 9.13 -19.15 -1.41
N GLY A 100 7.83 -19.30 -1.10
CA GLY A 100 6.75 -18.56 -1.76
C GLY A 100 6.85 -17.05 -1.56
N LEU A 101 7.19 -16.59 -0.36
CA LEU A 101 7.41 -15.17 -0.08
C LEU A 101 8.62 -14.63 -0.86
N ILE A 102 9.76 -15.32 -0.83
CA ILE A 102 10.96 -14.94 -1.57
C ILE A 102 10.65 -14.86 -3.07
N ALA A 103 9.97 -15.85 -3.64
CA ALA A 103 9.59 -15.85 -5.04
C ALA A 103 8.65 -14.68 -5.40
N GLY A 104 7.70 -14.35 -4.52
CA GLY A 104 6.81 -13.21 -4.69
C GLY A 104 7.55 -11.87 -4.75
N PHE A 105 8.49 -11.65 -3.82
CA PHE A 105 9.31 -10.44 -3.79
C PHE A 105 10.29 -10.36 -4.96
N GLN A 106 10.88 -11.49 -5.37
CA GLN A 106 11.77 -11.55 -6.53
C GLN A 106 11.07 -11.17 -7.85
N LYS A 107 9.77 -11.48 -8.01
CA LYS A 107 8.98 -10.98 -9.17
C LYS A 107 8.92 -9.46 -9.24
N LYS A 108 9.18 -8.77 -8.13
CA LYS A 108 9.25 -7.30 -8.02
C LYS A 108 10.69 -6.79 -7.92
N ASN A 109 11.67 -7.63 -8.24
CA ASN A 109 13.10 -7.36 -8.21
C ASN A 109 13.65 -7.03 -6.81
N PHE A 110 13.03 -7.58 -5.75
CA PHE A 110 13.57 -7.51 -4.40
C PHE A 110 14.37 -8.74 -4.04
N THR A 111 15.42 -8.53 -3.25
CA THR A 111 16.21 -9.57 -2.59
C THR A 111 15.48 -10.14 -1.36
N ALA A 112 15.94 -11.28 -0.85
CA ALA A 112 15.41 -11.85 0.40
C ALA A 112 15.66 -10.93 1.61
N GLU A 113 16.76 -10.17 1.62
CA GLU A 113 17.07 -9.20 2.67
C GLU A 113 16.07 -8.03 2.66
N GLU A 114 15.76 -7.50 1.47
CA GLU A 114 14.75 -6.45 1.30
C GLU A 114 13.34 -6.94 1.67
N MET A 115 13.00 -8.19 1.35
CA MET A 115 11.75 -8.82 1.80
C MET A 115 11.63 -8.83 3.34
N VAL A 116 12.69 -9.24 4.05
CA VAL A 116 12.70 -9.24 5.51
C VAL A 116 12.54 -7.81 6.04
N THR A 117 13.27 -6.86 5.46
CA THR A 117 13.21 -5.44 5.82
C THR A 117 11.79 -4.88 5.66
N LEU A 118 11.12 -5.16 4.54
CA LEU A 118 9.78 -4.67 4.23
C LEU A 118 8.67 -5.36 5.05
N SER A 119 8.91 -6.58 5.51
CA SER A 119 7.97 -7.34 6.35
C SER A 119 7.85 -6.78 7.77
N GLY A 120 8.82 -5.97 8.23
CA GLY A 120 8.81 -5.29 9.53
C GLY A 120 7.63 -4.32 9.74
N ASN A 121 6.97 -3.88 8.67
CA ASN A 121 5.78 -3.02 8.77
C ASN A 121 4.58 -3.71 9.47
N SER A 122 4.59 -5.04 9.54
CA SER A 122 3.51 -5.80 10.20
C SER A 122 3.39 -5.54 11.71
N ILE A 123 4.41 -4.91 12.33
CA ILE A 123 4.42 -4.55 13.76
C ILE A 123 3.40 -3.45 14.07
N ILE A 124 3.05 -2.62 13.09
CA ILE A 124 2.19 -1.44 13.26
C ILE A 124 0.73 -1.76 12.89
N ASN A 125 0.50 -2.78 12.04
CA ASN A 125 -0.78 -2.99 11.36
C ASN A 125 -1.64 -4.07 12.01
N SER A 126 -2.95 -3.81 12.11
CA SER A 126 -3.95 -4.78 12.57
C SER A 126 -4.37 -5.73 11.42
N LEU A 127 -4.34 -7.04 11.66
CA LEU A 127 -4.85 -8.05 10.74
C LEU A 127 -6.25 -8.54 11.17
N LYS A 128 -7.13 -8.79 10.20
CA LYS A 128 -8.43 -9.41 10.44
C LYS A 128 -8.27 -10.93 10.55
N LEU A 129 -8.76 -11.52 11.65
CA LEU A 129 -8.84 -12.98 11.79
C LEU A 129 -10.10 -13.51 11.08
N PRO A 130 -10.04 -14.66 10.39
CA PRO A 130 -11.16 -15.19 9.60
C PRO A 130 -12.41 -15.52 10.43
N HIS A 131 -12.32 -15.54 11.77
CA HIS A 131 -13.45 -15.87 12.66
C HIS A 131 -13.73 -14.86 13.81
N GLN A 132 -13.03 -13.72 13.91
CA GLN A 132 -13.35 -12.71 14.95
C GLN A 132 -13.08 -11.25 14.52
N THR A 133 -13.86 -10.35 15.11
CA THR A 133 -13.75 -8.87 15.02
C THR A 133 -12.35 -8.39 15.41
N TRP A 134 -11.82 -7.42 14.66
CA TRP A 134 -10.55 -6.71 14.82
C TRP A 134 -9.77 -7.00 16.11
N ALA A 135 -8.73 -7.82 16.02
CA ALA A 135 -7.75 -7.96 17.09
C ALA A 135 -6.73 -6.81 16.95
N SER A 136 -6.82 -5.82 17.84
CA SER A 136 -5.71 -4.89 18.05
C SER A 136 -4.54 -5.66 18.66
N GLN A 137 -3.43 -5.78 17.96
CA GLN A 137 -2.18 -6.13 18.63
C GLN A 137 -1.85 -4.94 19.54
N GLY A 138 -1.91 -5.16 20.86
CA GLY A 138 -1.57 -4.14 21.85
C GLY A 138 -0.13 -3.65 21.69
N PRO A 139 0.22 -2.50 22.27
CA PRO A 139 1.54 -1.91 22.10
C PRO A 139 2.62 -2.87 22.60
N VAL A 140 3.49 -3.31 21.71
CA VAL A 140 4.76 -3.93 22.12
C VAL A 140 5.55 -2.82 22.78
N SER A 141 5.71 -2.90 24.10
CA SER A 141 6.63 -2.05 24.83
C SER A 141 8.02 -2.29 24.25
N LEU A 142 8.55 -1.28 23.55
CA LEU A 142 9.97 -1.17 23.28
C LEU A 142 10.68 -1.11 24.64
N VAL A 143 11.26 -2.23 25.05
CA VAL A 143 12.25 -2.23 26.12
C VAL A 143 13.47 -1.50 25.55
N THR A 144 13.82 -0.40 26.20
CA THR A 144 15.03 0.41 26.03
C THR A 144 16.31 -0.41 26.06
#